data_AF-A0A7X5E541-F1
#
_entry.id   AF-A0A7X5E541-F1
#
_cell.length_a   1.000
_cell.length_b   1.000
_cell.length_c   1.000
_cell.angle_alpha   90.00
_cell.angle_beta   90.00
_cell.angle_gamma   90.00
#
_symmetry.space_group_name_H-M   'P 1'
#
loop_
_entity.id
_entity.type
_entity.pdbx_description
1 polymer ?
#
loop_
_entity_poly.entity_id
_entity_poly.type
_entity_poly.pdbx_seq_one_letter_code
_entity_poly.pdbx_strand_id
1 'polypeptide(L)'
;MSEYVVELKNATKRFPGVIALRNMHLAVRPGEILGLIGENGAGKSTLIKVLTGVHQPDEGEIYVNGERKTFKDPNESAAAGIACVYQELNIEKLLSITDNIFINKWIKGPGGLLDYKTMHQ
;
A
#
# COMPACT_ATOMS: atom_id res chain seq x y z
N MET A 1 15.00 -12.44 9.64
CA MET A 1 14.31 -11.55 8.69
C MET A 1 13.90 -12.39 7.49
N SER A 2 12.68 -12.22 6.99
CA SER A 2 12.24 -12.84 5.74
C SER A 2 13.13 -12.40 4.57
N GLU A 3 13.29 -13.27 3.56
CA GLU A 3 14.01 -12.94 2.33
C GLU A 3 13.34 -11.77 1.58
N TYR A 4 12.00 -11.68 1.68
CA TYR A 4 11.19 -10.68 1.01
C TYR A 4 10.39 -9.84 2.01
N VAL A 5 10.30 -8.53 1.74
CA VAL A 5 9.46 -7.60 2.51
C VAL A 5 7.99 -7.73 2.13
N VAL A 6 7.71 -8.04 0.86
CA VAL A 6 6.37 -8.28 0.33
C VAL A 6 6.44 -9.40 -0.71
N GLU A 7 5.53 -10.36 -0.62
CA GLU A 7 5.32 -11.39 -1.65
C GLU A 7 3.85 -11.51 -2.01
N LEU A 8 3.60 -11.79 -3.29
CA LEU A 8 2.31 -12.15 -3.85
C LEU A 8 2.47 -13.52 -4.52
N LYS A 9 1.66 -14.50 -4.13
CA LYS A 9 1.74 -15.88 -4.63
C LYS A 9 0.43 -16.29 -5.28
N ASN A 10 0.49 -16.69 -6.55
CA ASN A 10 -0.63 -17.18 -7.36
C ASN A 10 -1.86 -16.25 -7.36
N ALA A 11 -1.65 -14.93 -7.34
CA ALA A 11 -2.75 -14.00 -7.17
C ALA A 11 -3.56 -13.82 -8.45
N THR A 12 -4.87 -14.00 -8.34
CA THR A 12 -5.81 -13.75 -9.43
C THR A 12 -6.82 -12.71 -9.00
N LYS A 13 -7.08 -11.73 -9.88
CA LYS A 13 -8.12 -10.72 -9.69
C LYS A 13 -8.95 -10.58 -10.94
N ARG A 14 -10.26 -10.71 -10.77
CA ARG A 14 -11.28 -10.65 -11.80
C ARG A 14 -12.20 -9.47 -11.56
N PHE A 15 -12.65 -8.88 -12.66
CA PHE A 15 -13.73 -7.91 -12.72
C PHE A 15 -14.74 -8.40 -13.77
N PRO A 16 -15.98 -7.88 -13.80
CA PRO A 16 -16.94 -8.27 -14.82
C PRO A 16 -16.34 -8.14 -16.24
N GLY A 17 -16.27 -9.27 -16.96
CA GLY A 17 -15.76 -9.33 -18.33
C GLY A 17 -14.23 -9.38 -18.49
N VAL A 18 -13.42 -9.31 -17.42
CA VAL A 18 -11.95 -9.30 -17.54
C VAL A 18 -11.24 -9.96 -16.35
N ILE A 19 -10.17 -10.71 -16.64
CA ILE A 19 -9.23 -11.21 -15.63
C ILE A 19 -8.04 -10.25 -15.62
N ALA A 20 -8.03 -9.32 -14.65
CA ALA A 20 -7.06 -8.24 -14.58
C ALA A 20 -5.69 -8.69 -14.02
N LEU A 21 -5.67 -9.70 -13.15
CA LEU A 21 -4.46 -10.42 -12.76
C LEU A 21 -4.76 -11.91 -12.90
N ARG A 22 -3.87 -12.67 -13.52
CA ARG A 22 -4.01 -14.13 -13.70
C ARG A 22 -2.77 -14.81 -13.16
N ASN A 23 -2.91 -15.55 -12.06
CA ASN A 23 -1.83 -16.31 -11.44
C ASN A 23 -0.53 -15.49 -11.29
N MET A 24 -0.63 -14.27 -10.78
CA MET A 24 0.51 -13.36 -10.68
C MET A 24 1.38 -13.68 -9.48
N HIS A 25 2.69 -13.56 -9.70
CA HIS A 25 3.73 -13.70 -8.70
C HIS A 25 4.58 -12.44 -8.64
N LEU A 26 4.86 -11.98 -7.42
CA LEU A 26 5.73 -10.85 -7.15
C LEU A 26 6.46 -11.12 -5.84
N ALA A 27 7.74 -10.80 -5.77
CA ALA A 27 8.49 -10.85 -4.52
C ALA A 27 9.48 -9.69 -4.53
N VAL A 28 9.51 -8.90 -3.46
CA VAL A 28 10.37 -7.72 -3.33
C VAL A 28 11.28 -7.89 -2.13
N ARG A 29 12.59 -7.76 -2.34
CA ARG A 29 13.60 -7.89 -1.28
C ARG A 29 13.76 -6.57 -0.49
N PRO A 30 14.25 -6.63 0.76
CA PRO A 30 14.61 -5.42 1.50
C PRO A 30 15.60 -4.56 0.70
N GLY A 31 15.29 -3.27 0.53
CA GLY A 31 16.14 -2.31 -0.20
C GLY A 31 16.08 -2.39 -1.73
N GLU A 32 15.25 -3.27 -2.29
CA GLU A 32 15.08 -3.41 -3.74
C GLU A 32 14.19 -2.30 -4.32
N ILE A 33 14.56 -1.80 -5.50
CA ILE A 33 13.71 -0.95 -6.32
C ILE A 33 13.19 -1.78 -7.49
N LEU A 34 11.91 -2.15 -7.44
CA LEU A 34 11.26 -2.95 -8.47
C LEU A 34 10.48 -2.06 -9.45
N GLY A 35 10.84 -2.12 -10.74
CA GLY A 35 10.10 -1.46 -11.81
C GLY A 35 8.96 -2.33 -12.35
N LEU A 36 7.72 -1.85 -12.25
CA LEU A 36 6.54 -2.51 -12.82
C LEU A 36 6.16 -1.83 -14.15
N ILE A 37 6.50 -2.47 -15.27
CA ILE A 37 6.26 -1.95 -16.63
C ILE A 37 5.28 -2.82 -17.42
N GLY A 38 4.64 -2.23 -18.43
CA GLY A 38 3.69 -2.93 -19.30
C GLY A 38 2.69 -1.97 -19.92
N GLU A 39 1.93 -2.42 -20.90
CA GLU A 39 0.93 -1.61 -21.61
C GLU A 39 -0.24 -1.17 -20.69
N ASN A 40 -1.01 -0.18 -21.15
CA ASN A 40 -2.26 0.18 -20.50
C ASN A 40 -3.22 -1.00 -20.54
N GLY A 41 -3.84 -1.31 -19.40
CA GLY A 41 -4.69 -2.49 -19.27
C GLY A 41 -3.96 -3.78 -18.86
N ALA A 42 -2.63 -3.81 -18.81
CA ALA A 42 -1.86 -4.99 -18.39
C ALA A 42 -2.00 -5.39 -16.90
N GLY A 43 -2.88 -4.73 -16.14
CA GLY A 43 -3.14 -5.07 -14.73
C GLY A 43 -2.23 -4.39 -13.70
N LYS A 44 -1.30 -3.51 -14.11
CA LYS A 44 -0.35 -2.82 -13.20
C LYS A 44 -1.04 -2.12 -12.03
N SER A 45 -2.03 -1.27 -12.30
CA SER A 45 -2.77 -0.55 -11.25
C SER A 45 -3.60 -1.50 -10.39
N THR A 46 -4.08 -2.61 -10.95
CA THR A 46 -4.79 -3.65 -10.19
C THR A 46 -3.84 -4.35 -9.24
N LEU A 47 -2.61 -4.67 -9.67
CA LEU A 47 -1.59 -5.27 -8.81
C LEU A 47 -1.28 -4.37 -7.61
N ILE A 48 -1.07 -3.08 -7.83
CA ILE A 48 -0.84 -2.11 -6.75
C ILE A 48 -2.05 -2.06 -5.81
N LYS A 49 -3.27 -1.97 -6.34
CA LYS A 49 -4.50 -1.96 -5.52
C LYS A 49 -4.70 -3.23 -4.70
N VAL A 50 -4.23 -4.39 -5.19
CA VAL A 50 -4.26 -5.65 -4.45
C VAL A 50 -3.27 -5.63 -3.29
N LEU A 51 -2.04 -5.19 -3.55
CA LEU A 51 -1.01 -5.07 -2.50
C LEU A 51 -1.37 -4.05 -1.41
N THR A 52 -2.09 -2.99 -1.79
CA THR A 52 -2.52 -1.92 -0.86
C THR A 52 -3.90 -2.18 -0.23
N GLY A 53 -4.47 -3.37 -0.39
CA GLY A 53 -5.76 -3.73 0.24
C GLY A 53 -6.98 -2.98 -0.30
N VAL A 54 -6.85 -2.17 -1.37
CA VAL A 54 -7.99 -1.53 -2.06
C VAL A 54 -8.87 -2.58 -2.75
N HIS A 55 -8.24 -3.63 -3.27
CA HIS A 55 -8.92 -4.79 -3.85
C HIS A 55 -8.42 -6.07 -3.22
N GLN A 56 -9.34 -6.99 -2.92
CA GLN A 56 -8.95 -8.34 -2.49
C GLN A 56 -8.69 -9.22 -3.70
N PRO A 57 -7.60 -10.00 -3.72
CA PRO A 57 -7.43 -11.03 -4.74
C PRO A 57 -8.55 -12.08 -4.57
N ASP A 58 -9.06 -12.61 -5.67
CA ASP A 58 -10.09 -13.67 -5.61
C ASP A 58 -9.45 -15.02 -5.30
N GLU A 59 -8.18 -15.19 -5.66
CA GLU A 59 -7.33 -16.35 -5.36
C GLU A 59 -5.91 -15.89 -5.07
N GLY A 60 -5.15 -16.73 -4.36
CA GLY A 60 -3.75 -16.48 -4.02
C GLY A 60 -3.56 -15.83 -2.65
N GLU A 61 -2.32 -15.48 -2.35
CA GLU A 61 -1.89 -15.10 -1.01
C GLU A 61 -0.92 -13.91 -1.03
N ILE A 62 -1.04 -13.04 -0.03
CA ILE A 62 -0.13 -11.92 0.21
C ILE A 62 0.66 -12.24 1.47
N TYR A 63 1.98 -12.02 1.41
CA TYR A 63 2.88 -12.13 2.56
C TYR A 63 3.60 -10.80 2.77
N VAL A 64 3.75 -10.40 4.03
CA VAL A 64 4.54 -9.24 4.42
C VAL A 64 5.53 -9.67 5.49
N ASN A 65 6.82 -9.46 5.24
CA ASN A 65 7.90 -9.95 6.10
C ASN A 65 7.78 -11.46 6.43
N GLY A 66 7.31 -12.26 5.47
CA GLY A 66 7.13 -13.71 5.61
C GLY A 66 5.84 -14.14 6.31
N GLU A 67 5.04 -13.21 6.82
CA GLU A 67 3.74 -13.51 7.43
C GLU A 67 2.61 -13.35 6.42
N ARG A 68 1.73 -14.35 6.32
CA ARG A 68 0.52 -14.23 5.51
C ARG A 68 -0.37 -13.11 6.06
N LYS A 69 -0.79 -12.21 5.19
CA LYS A 69 -1.71 -11.11 5.52
C LYS A 69 -2.93 -11.15 4.61
N THR A 70 -4.06 -10.78 5.20
CA THR A 70 -5.29 -10.42 4.47
C THR A 70 -5.66 -9.04 4.97
N PHE A 71 -5.73 -8.07 4.06
CA PHE A 71 -6.12 -6.70 4.41
C PHE A 71 -7.61 -6.54 4.14
N LYS A 72 -8.36 -5.84 4.98
CA LYS A 72 -9.75 -5.47 4.68
C LYS A 72 -9.85 -4.15 3.95
N ASP A 73 -8.88 -3.27 4.22
CA ASP A 73 -8.81 -1.93 3.68
C ASP A 73 -7.35 -1.43 3.61
N PRO A 74 -7.11 -0.26 2.99
CA PRO A 74 -5.77 0.29 2.86
C PRO A 74 -5.08 0.64 4.18
N ASN A 75 -5.82 0.93 5.25
CA ASN A 75 -5.23 1.28 6.54
C ASN A 75 -4.54 0.06 7.17
N GLU A 76 -5.12 -1.13 7.02
CA GLU A 76 -4.49 -2.37 7.48
C GLU A 76 -3.19 -2.66 6.71
N SER A 77 -3.16 -2.41 5.40
CA SER A 77 -1.93 -2.57 4.60
C SER A 77 -0.84 -1.57 5.01
N ALA A 78 -1.24 -0.32 5.31
CA ALA A 78 -0.33 0.71 5.80
C ALA A 78 0.23 0.37 7.19
N ALA A 79 -0.59 -0.16 8.08
CA ALA A 79 -0.15 -0.65 9.39
C ALA A 79 0.82 -1.83 9.28
N ALA A 80 0.72 -2.64 8.22
CA ALA A 80 1.67 -3.70 7.90
C ALA A 80 2.96 -3.20 7.22
N GLY A 81 3.09 -1.90 6.95
CA GLY A 81 4.27 -1.30 6.35
C GLY A 81 4.22 -1.13 4.82
N ILE A 82 3.05 -1.34 4.19
CA ILE A 82 2.85 -1.09 2.76
C ILE A 82 2.23 0.29 2.56
N ALA A 83 2.98 1.21 1.96
CA ALA A 83 2.48 2.52 1.58
C ALA A 83 2.42 2.66 0.05
N CYS A 84 1.42 3.38 -0.44
CA CYS A 84 1.29 3.70 -1.87
C CYS A 84 1.06 5.19 -2.05
N VAL A 85 1.84 5.77 -2.97
CA VAL A 85 1.65 7.14 -3.45
C VAL A 85 0.97 7.05 -4.81
N TYR A 86 -0.26 7.55 -4.91
CA TYR A 86 -1.01 7.56 -6.16
C TYR A 86 -0.54 8.70 -7.07
N GLN A 87 -0.81 8.57 -8.38
CA GLN A 87 -0.32 9.51 -9.40
C GLN A 87 -0.85 10.94 -9.24
N GLU A 88 -2.04 11.09 -8.66
CA GLU A 88 -2.56 12.41 -8.28
C GLU A 88 -2.12 12.72 -6.84
N LEU A 89 -1.44 13.85 -6.66
CA LEU A 89 -0.99 14.32 -5.37
C LEU A 89 -2.22 14.72 -4.53
N ASN A 90 -2.51 13.93 -3.50
CA ASN A 90 -3.52 14.25 -2.49
C ASN A 90 -2.98 15.26 -1.46
N ILE A 91 -2.53 16.42 -1.94
CA ILE A 91 -2.12 17.53 -1.06
C ILE A 91 -3.35 18.40 -0.81
N GLU A 92 -3.67 18.62 0.46
CA GLU A 92 -4.68 19.60 0.84
C GLU A 92 -4.03 20.98 0.89
N LYS A 93 -4.43 21.83 -0.06
CA LYS A 93 -3.84 23.16 -0.27
C LYS A 93 -4.14 24.13 0.87
N LEU A 94 -5.20 23.87 1.64
CA LEU A 94 -5.59 24.69 2.78
C LEU A 94 -4.85 24.33 4.07
N LEU A 95 -4.07 23.24 4.06
CA LEU A 95 -3.29 22.78 5.21
C LEU A 95 -1.82 23.20 5.09
N SER A 96 -1.17 23.37 6.24
CA SER A 96 0.27 23.60 6.28
C SER A 96 1.05 22.38 5.76
N ILE A 97 2.35 22.54 5.50
CA ILE A 97 3.23 21.42 5.11
C ILE A 97 3.21 20.35 6.21
N THR A 98 3.34 20.75 7.47
CA THR A 98 3.29 19.86 8.63
C THR A 98 1.97 19.10 8.66
N ASP A 99 0.85 19.80 8.52
CA ASP A 99 -0.47 19.17 8.55
C ASP A 99 -0.67 18.16 7.41
N ASN A 100 -0.14 18.44 6.22
CA ASN A 100 -0.14 17.51 5.09
C ASN A 100 0.72 16.26 5.37
N ILE A 101 1.91 16.42 5.97
CA ILE A 101 2.82 15.31 6.29
C ILE A 101 2.22 14.41 7.38
N PHE A 102 1.59 15.00 8.38
CA PHE A 102 1.05 14.28 9.55
C PHE A 102 -0.43 13.90 9.41
N ILE A 103 -1.04 14.10 8.25
CA ILE A 103 -2.42 13.68 7.99
C ILE A 103 -2.58 12.18 8.28
N ASN A 104 -3.57 11.81 9.09
CA ASN A 104 -3.80 10.45 9.62
C ASN A 104 -2.66 9.86 10.47
N LYS A 105 -1.63 10.65 10.81
CA LYS A 105 -0.47 10.27 11.63
C LYS A 105 -0.15 11.32 12.71
N TRP A 106 -1.16 12.10 13.09
CA TRP A 106 -1.05 13.19 14.06
C TRP A 106 -0.42 12.75 15.37
N ILE A 107 0.61 13.48 15.82
CA ILE A 107 1.20 13.29 17.15
C ILE A 107 0.37 14.06 18.16
N LYS A 108 -0.08 13.35 19.20
CA LYS A 108 -0.87 13.93 20.29
C LYS A 108 -0.05 13.98 21.57
N GLY A 109 -0.09 15.13 22.24
CA GLY A 109 0.50 15.32 23.56
C GLY A 109 -0.45 14.92 24.70
N PRO A 110 -0.05 15.18 25.96
CA PRO A 110 -0.90 14.99 27.13
C PRO A 110 -2.25 15.73 26.97
N GLY A 111 -3.35 15.05 27.28
CA GLY A 111 -4.71 15.61 27.10
C GLY A 111 -5.27 15.52 25.68
N GLY A 112 -4.58 14.88 24.74
CA GLY A 112 -5.10 14.58 23.40
C GLY A 112 -5.01 15.74 22.40
N LEU A 113 -4.38 16.86 22.79
CA LEU A 113 -4.09 17.99 21.90
C LEU A 113 -2.95 17.64 20.94
N LEU A 114 -2.95 18.25 19.76
CA LEU A 114 -1.89 18.07 18.76
C LEU A 114 -0.57 18.66 19.26
N ASP A 115 0.50 17.87 19.20
CA ASP A 115 1.84 18.31 19.55
C ASP A 115 2.58 18.84 18.31
N TYR A 116 2.24 20.07 17.92
CA TYR A 116 2.89 20.75 16.81
C TYR A 116 4.39 20.91 17.00
N LYS A 117 4.86 21.09 18.25
CA LYS A 117 6.29 21.27 18.52
C LYS A 117 7.09 20.06 18.05
N THR A 118 6.60 18.86 18.33
CA THR A 118 7.23 17.62 17.87
C THR A 118 7.03 17.42 16.37
N MET A 119 5.87 17.76 15.81
CA MET A 119 5.62 17.63 14.36
C MET A 119 6.42 18.62 13.48
N HIS A 120 6.98 19.69 14.05
CA HIS A 120 7.83 20.66 13.34
C HIS A 120 9.33 20.34 13.36
N GLN A 121 9.74 19.24 13.99
CA GLN A 121 11.13 18.77 14.03
C GLN A 121 11.38 17.70 12.97
#